data_AF-A0A7V3XEK0-F1
#
_entry.id   AF-A0A7V3XEK0-F1
#
_cell.length_a   1.000
_cell.length_b   1.000
_cell.length_c   1.000
_cell.angle_alpha   90.00
_cell.angle_beta   90.00
_cell.angle_gamma   90.00
#
_symmetry.space_group_name_H-M   'P 1'
#
loop_
_entity.id
_entity.type
_entity.pdbx_description
1 polymer ?
#
loop_
_entity_poly.entity_id
_entity_poly.type
_entity_poly.pdbx_seq_one_letter_code
_entity_poly.pdbx_strand_id
1 'polypeptide(L)'
;MTNKKVLVILLIYVVLILTSIPVFTQQAHSPVKEPSRPVVETEEPESPAETPPSQKPALKTPSGSKKKQMEVLEPLQEEGGLWQQKFRLDWSILELSSDQKAQIKRRRKEFMAGASELREKLKSARLDLRDAIFKDQADPEKVKELSNRVADLELQLGQMALQNLLEIKKILTPAQLKRLPILASNFTRRWKELDLTQEQQAQLSALDQEFEKKRRQVTTKIQSLTTELKDLIFQPSMEHEGVEKITQELAQAKKDLIQAKTEFLVKSRAILTPSQLEKLATLATLSARSPNASPQAPTSPPETEEQ
;
A
#
# COMPACT_ATOMS: atom_id res chain seq x y z
N MET A 1 -9.91 -4.62 34.70
CA MET A 1 -9.51 -3.24 34.37
C MET A 1 -8.95 -3.21 32.95
N THR A 2 -9.75 -2.76 31.98
CA THR A 2 -9.35 -2.73 30.56
C THR A 2 -8.34 -1.60 30.35
N ASN A 3 -7.18 -1.93 29.78
CA ASN A 3 -6.01 -1.07 29.70
C ASN A 3 -6.30 0.12 28.76
N LYS A 4 -6.64 1.28 29.32
CA LYS A 4 -7.04 2.50 28.58
C LYS A 4 -6.03 2.91 27.50
N LYS A 5 -4.75 2.57 27.69
CA LYS A 5 -3.66 2.78 26.72
C LYS A 5 -3.83 1.97 25.43
N VAL A 6 -4.37 0.75 25.50
CA VAL A 6 -4.64 -0.10 24.32
C VAL A 6 -5.81 0.44 23.49
N LEU A 7 -6.82 1.01 24.15
CA LEU A 7 -7.98 1.62 23.49
C LEU A 7 -7.61 2.89 22.71
N VAL A 8 -6.72 3.72 23.27
CA VAL A 8 -6.24 4.95 22.61
C VAL A 8 -5.38 4.64 21.38
N ILE A 9 -4.53 3.61 21.46
CA ILE A 9 -3.72 3.15 20.32
C ILE A 9 -4.60 2.58 19.20
N LEU A 10 -5.65 1.82 19.55
CA LEU A 10 -6.63 1.33 18.58
C LEU A 10 -7.42 2.45 17.91
N LEU A 11 -7.81 3.50 18.65
CA LEU A 11 -8.51 4.66 18.11
C LEU A 11 -7.65 5.48 17.13
N ILE A 12 -6.38 5.72 17.45
CA ILE A 12 -5.43 6.40 16.56
C ILE A 12 -5.21 5.57 15.28
N TYR A 13 -5.14 4.24 15.42
CA TYR A 13 -4.96 3.32 14.30
C TYR A 13 -6.21 3.24 13.41
N VAL A 14 -7.40 3.31 14.00
CA VAL A 14 -8.67 3.45 13.27
C VAL A 14 -8.63 4.74 12.47
N VAL A 15 -8.45 5.91 13.09
CA VAL A 15 -8.42 7.22 12.40
C VAL A 15 -7.41 7.27 11.23
N LEU A 16 -6.23 6.66 11.37
CA LEU A 16 -5.23 6.59 10.30
C LEU A 16 -5.59 5.64 9.14
N ILE A 17 -6.43 4.64 9.39
CA ILE A 17 -6.97 3.74 8.36
C ILE A 17 -8.13 4.39 7.59
N LEU A 18 -8.88 5.31 8.21
CA LEU A 18 -10.10 5.90 7.66
C LEU A 18 -9.89 6.88 6.51
N THR A 19 -8.74 7.54 6.48
CA THR A 19 -8.34 8.44 5.40
C THR A 19 -7.74 7.70 4.20
N SER A 20 -7.70 6.36 4.23
CA SER A 20 -6.96 5.54 3.28
C SER A 20 -7.89 4.58 2.49
N ILE A 21 -8.76 5.09 1.61
CA ILE A 21 -9.54 4.27 0.67
C ILE A 21 -8.88 4.34 -0.72
N PRO A 22 -8.32 3.25 -1.27
CA PRO A 22 -7.94 3.23 -2.68
C PRO A 22 -9.19 3.05 -3.55
N VAL A 23 -9.38 3.93 -4.53
CA VAL A 23 -10.32 3.71 -5.64
C VAL A 23 -9.70 2.63 -6.53
N PHE A 24 -10.15 1.39 -6.38
CA PHE A 24 -9.81 0.31 -7.30
C PHE A 24 -10.70 0.47 -8.53
N THR A 25 -10.14 0.93 -9.65
CA THR A 25 -10.83 0.93 -10.94
C THR A 25 -10.86 -0.51 -11.45
N GLN A 26 -12.03 -1.15 -11.37
CA GLN A 26 -12.26 -2.44 -11.99
C GLN A 26 -12.56 -2.20 -13.46
N GLN A 27 -11.63 -2.56 -14.35
CA GLN A 27 -11.85 -2.56 -15.79
C GLN A 27 -12.91 -3.63 -16.08
N ALA A 28 -14.11 -3.21 -16.51
CA ALA A 28 -15.17 -4.10 -16.93
C ALA A 28 -14.70 -4.89 -18.15
N HIS A 29 -14.40 -6.18 -17.97
CA HIS A 29 -14.23 -7.10 -19.09
C HIS A 29 -15.61 -7.37 -19.67
N SER A 30 -15.93 -6.70 -20.79
CA SER A 30 -16.97 -7.16 -21.70
C SER A 30 -16.61 -8.57 -22.19
N PRO A 31 -17.58 -9.49 -22.32
CA PRO A 31 -17.33 -10.79 -22.92
C PRO A 31 -16.96 -10.60 -24.38
N VAL A 32 -15.69 -10.79 -24.71
CA VAL A 32 -15.23 -10.89 -26.10
C VAL A 32 -15.74 -12.21 -26.64
N LYS A 33 -16.63 -12.12 -27.62
CA LYS A 33 -17.13 -13.24 -28.42
C LYS A 33 -15.94 -13.79 -29.22
N GLU A 34 -15.48 -14.99 -28.89
CA GLU A 34 -14.40 -15.68 -29.60
C GLU A 34 -14.79 -15.89 -31.08
N PRO A 35 -13.97 -15.44 -32.05
CA PRO A 35 -14.07 -15.94 -33.40
C PRO A 35 -13.43 -17.32 -33.49
N SER A 36 -14.20 -18.29 -33.96
CA SER A 36 -13.78 -19.63 -34.32
C SER A 36 -12.51 -19.60 -35.18
N ARG A 37 -11.41 -20.18 -34.67
CA ARG A 37 -10.20 -20.42 -35.47
C ARG A 37 -10.37 -21.68 -36.32
N PRO A 38 -9.97 -21.66 -37.61
CA PRO A 38 -9.84 -22.87 -38.40
C PRO A 38 -8.63 -23.69 -37.95
N VAL A 39 -8.80 -25.01 -38.02
CA VAL A 39 -7.76 -26.03 -37.87
C VAL A 39 -6.75 -25.84 -38.99
N VAL A 40 -5.49 -25.57 -38.63
CA VAL A 40 -4.36 -25.59 -39.57
C VAL A 40 -3.55 -26.85 -39.25
N GLU A 41 -3.42 -27.65 -40.28
CA GLU A 41 -2.74 -28.93 -40.41
C GLU A 41 -1.23 -28.76 -40.18
N THR A 42 -0.67 -29.68 -39.40
CA THR A 42 0.74 -29.72 -39.01
C THR A 42 1.55 -30.40 -40.10
N GLU A 43 2.44 -29.67 -40.78
CA GLU A 43 3.54 -30.26 -41.54
C GLU A 43 4.85 -30.11 -40.75
N GLU A 44 5.48 -31.25 -40.47
CA GLU A 44 6.90 -31.36 -40.10
C GLU A 44 7.78 -30.80 -41.21
N PRO A 45 8.93 -30.20 -40.86
CA PRO A 45 10.12 -30.73 -41.50
C PRO A 45 11.34 -30.92 -40.61
N GLU A 46 12.09 -31.90 -41.07
CA GLU A 46 13.38 -32.47 -40.72
C GLU A 46 14.49 -31.49 -40.25
N SER A 47 15.29 -32.06 -39.35
CA SER A 47 16.68 -31.70 -39.00
C SER A 47 17.59 -31.64 -40.24
N PRO A 48 18.63 -30.78 -40.23
CA PRO A 48 19.95 -31.40 -40.06
C PRO A 48 20.92 -30.62 -39.15
N ALA A 49 21.84 -31.40 -38.61
CA ALA A 49 23.03 -31.01 -37.86
C ALA A 49 23.99 -30.10 -38.65
N GLU A 50 24.72 -29.24 -37.94
CA GLU A 50 26.16 -28.99 -38.18
C GLU A 50 26.78 -28.09 -37.10
N THR A 51 27.74 -28.66 -36.34
CA THR A 51 28.79 -27.96 -35.57
C THR A 51 29.94 -27.57 -36.51
N PRO A 52 30.59 -26.40 -36.34
CA PRO A 52 31.99 -26.37 -35.85
C PRO A 52 32.36 -25.03 -35.16
N PRO A 53 33.66 -24.68 -34.96
CA PRO A 53 34.57 -25.23 -33.96
C PRO A 53 34.95 -24.19 -32.89
N SER A 54 35.46 -24.74 -31.80
CA SER A 54 36.09 -24.06 -30.67
C SER A 54 37.27 -23.18 -31.11
N GLN A 55 37.20 -21.87 -30.85
CA GLN A 55 38.37 -20.99 -30.82
C GLN A 55 38.53 -20.43 -29.39
N LYS A 56 39.59 -20.89 -28.72
CA LYS A 56 40.13 -20.31 -27.49
C LYS A 56 40.87 -19.01 -27.83
N PRO A 57 40.55 -17.87 -27.21
CA PRO A 57 41.48 -16.76 -27.09
C PRO A 57 42.25 -16.87 -25.77
N ALA A 58 43.55 -16.64 -25.88
CA ALA A 58 44.53 -16.69 -24.82
C ALA A 58 44.21 -15.75 -23.65
N LEU A 59 44.36 -16.31 -22.44
CA LEU A 59 44.31 -15.63 -21.15
C LEU A 59 45.53 -14.68 -21.04
N LYS A 60 45.33 -13.39 -21.28
CA LYS A 60 46.26 -12.34 -20.81
C LYS A 60 45.75 -11.86 -19.46
N THR A 61 46.51 -12.12 -18.41
CA THR A 61 46.34 -11.55 -17.07
C THR A 61 46.86 -10.11 -17.03
N PRO A 62 46.02 -9.09 -16.77
CA PRO A 62 46.49 -7.85 -16.18
C PRO A 62 46.47 -8.01 -14.65
N SER A 63 47.65 -8.28 -14.09
CA SER A 63 47.95 -8.05 -12.68
C SER A 63 47.85 -6.55 -12.40
N GLY A 64 46.69 -6.14 -11.92
CA GLY A 64 46.40 -4.77 -11.52
C GLY A 64 45.44 -4.79 -10.34
N SER A 65 46.01 -4.90 -9.15
CA SER A 65 45.31 -4.82 -7.86
C SER A 65 44.65 -3.46 -7.67
N LYS A 66 43.52 -3.23 -8.33
CA LYS A 66 42.56 -2.22 -7.89
C LYS A 66 41.80 -2.84 -6.72
N LYS A 67 42.12 -2.36 -5.50
CA LYS A 67 41.24 -2.45 -4.33
C LYS A 67 39.84 -2.10 -4.80
N LYS A 68 39.02 -3.13 -5.04
CA LYS A 68 37.59 -3.00 -5.17
C LYS A 68 37.14 -2.58 -3.78
N GLN A 69 37.03 -1.26 -3.58
CA GLN A 69 36.27 -0.75 -2.47
C GLN A 69 34.92 -1.45 -2.60
N MET A 70 34.64 -2.36 -1.68
CA MET A 70 33.27 -2.78 -1.41
C MET A 70 32.60 -1.47 -1.04
N GLU A 71 31.94 -0.87 -2.02
CA GLU A 71 30.92 0.14 -1.80
C GLU A 71 29.89 -0.57 -0.95
N VAL A 72 30.06 -0.43 0.37
CA VAL A 72 29.08 -0.79 1.38
C VAL A 72 27.89 0.06 1.00
N LEU A 73 26.98 -0.54 0.22
CA LEU A 73 25.73 0.06 -0.17
C LEU A 73 25.00 0.40 1.12
N GLU A 74 25.15 1.65 1.57
CA GLU A 74 24.40 2.17 2.71
C GLU A 74 22.92 1.87 2.47
N PRO A 75 22.22 1.32 3.48
CA PRO A 75 20.79 1.12 3.38
C PRO A 75 20.14 2.50 3.27
N LEU A 76 19.76 2.86 2.04
CA LEU A 76 19.03 4.09 1.72
C LEU A 76 17.94 4.31 2.79
N GLN A 77 18.11 5.34 3.62
CA GLN A 77 17.11 5.76 4.60
C GLN A 77 15.87 6.25 3.85
N GLU A 78 14.95 5.35 3.57
CA GLU A 78 13.65 5.70 3.00
C GLU A 78 12.76 6.23 4.13
N GLU A 79 12.78 7.55 4.35
CA GLU A 79 11.78 8.26 5.16
C GLU A 79 10.41 8.15 4.49
N GLY A 80 9.76 7.03 4.76
CA GLY A 80 8.48 6.71 4.18
C GLY A 80 7.31 7.13 5.02
N GLY A 81 6.61 8.18 4.61
CA GLY A 81 5.29 8.52 5.13
C GLY A 81 4.30 7.34 5.01
N LEU A 82 3.21 7.39 5.79
CA LEU A 82 2.19 6.34 6.00
C LEU A 82 1.77 5.55 4.74
N TRP A 83 1.77 6.19 3.57
CA TRP A 83 1.47 5.56 2.28
C TRP A 83 2.46 4.46 1.87
N GLN A 84 3.74 4.57 2.23
CA GLN A 84 4.73 3.54 1.92
C GLN A 84 4.55 2.28 2.77
N GLN A 85 4.09 2.42 4.02
CA GLN A 85 3.78 1.26 4.86
C GLN A 85 2.62 0.44 4.30
N LYS A 86 1.62 1.09 3.70
CA LYS A 86 0.42 0.42 3.16
C LYS A 86 0.72 -0.43 1.91
N PHE A 87 1.77 -0.10 1.15
CA PHE A 87 2.22 -0.87 -0.01
C PHE A 87 3.61 -1.49 0.19
N ARG A 88 4.00 -1.80 1.44
CA ARG A 88 5.11 -2.71 1.69
C ARG A 88 4.73 -4.13 1.28
N LEU A 89 4.62 -4.32 -0.04
CA LEU A 89 4.71 -5.64 -0.65
C LEU A 89 6.04 -6.22 -0.20
N ASP A 90 6.03 -7.40 0.39
CA ASP A 90 7.28 -8.07 0.70
C ASP A 90 7.82 -8.70 -0.59
N TRP A 91 8.74 -7.98 -1.22
CA TRP A 91 9.37 -8.37 -2.48
C TRP A 91 10.28 -9.59 -2.33
N SER A 92 10.67 -9.96 -1.09
CA SER A 92 11.51 -11.13 -0.85
C SER A 92 10.83 -12.44 -1.28
N ILE A 93 9.49 -12.48 -1.26
CA ILE A 93 8.68 -13.66 -1.61
C ILE A 93 8.65 -13.92 -3.13
N LEU A 94 8.98 -12.93 -3.97
CA LEU A 94 8.92 -13.06 -5.42
C LEU A 94 10.16 -13.70 -6.05
N GLU A 95 11.14 -14.13 -5.25
CA GLU A 95 12.37 -14.78 -5.74
C GLU A 95 13.02 -13.98 -6.90
N LEU A 96 13.13 -12.66 -6.71
CA LEU A 96 13.58 -11.75 -7.76
C LEU A 96 15.05 -12.01 -8.14
N SER A 97 15.35 -11.98 -9.44
CA SER A 97 16.74 -12.03 -9.92
C SER A 97 17.53 -10.78 -9.48
N SER A 98 18.86 -10.85 -9.52
CA SER A 98 19.73 -9.71 -9.18
C SER A 98 19.44 -8.48 -10.06
N ASP A 99 19.20 -8.70 -11.35
CA ASP A 99 18.87 -7.65 -12.30
C ASP A 99 17.49 -7.04 -12.02
N GLN A 100 16.45 -7.88 -11.80
CA GLN A 100 15.11 -7.39 -11.43
C GLN A 100 15.15 -6.54 -10.15
N LYS A 101 15.91 -6.96 -9.14
CA LYS A 101 16.10 -6.20 -7.89
C LYS A 101 16.72 -4.83 -8.17
N ALA A 102 17.74 -4.76 -9.03
CA ALA A 102 18.39 -3.50 -9.40
C ALA A 102 17.44 -2.56 -10.15
N GLN A 103 16.67 -3.09 -11.11
CA GLN A 103 15.68 -2.30 -11.85
C GLN A 103 14.57 -1.77 -10.95
N ILE A 104 13.99 -2.61 -10.08
CA ILE A 104 12.96 -2.20 -9.12
C ILE A 104 13.49 -1.16 -8.15
N LYS A 105 14.72 -1.32 -7.64
CA LYS A 105 15.37 -0.33 -6.77
C LYS A 105 15.51 1.03 -7.47
N ARG A 106 15.92 1.03 -8.74
CA ARG A 106 16.02 2.26 -9.55
C ARG A 106 14.67 2.94 -9.72
N ARG A 107 13.62 2.18 -10.09
CA ARG A 107 12.25 2.70 -10.22
C ARG A 107 11.72 3.32 -8.94
N ARG A 108 11.97 2.69 -7.79
CA ARG A 108 11.60 3.29 -6.50
C ARG A 108 12.34 4.57 -6.22
N LYS A 109 13.64 4.63 -6.48
CA LYS A 109 14.43 5.86 -6.30
C LYS A 109 13.86 7.00 -7.16
N GLU A 110 13.54 6.72 -8.42
CA GLU A 110 12.91 7.68 -9.34
C GLU A 110 11.55 8.16 -8.82
N PHE A 111 10.67 7.22 -8.42
CA PHE A 111 9.37 7.56 -7.83
C PHE A 111 9.52 8.39 -6.56
N MET A 112 10.45 8.05 -5.67
CA MET A 112 10.69 8.76 -4.41
C MET A 112 11.17 10.19 -4.66
N ALA A 113 12.10 10.37 -5.61
CA ALA A 113 12.57 11.68 -6.02
C ALA A 113 11.42 12.52 -6.62
N GLY A 114 10.67 11.95 -7.57
CA GLY A 114 9.55 12.65 -8.21
C GLY A 114 8.37 12.95 -7.26
N ALA A 115 8.13 12.10 -6.26
CA ALA A 115 7.04 12.27 -5.30
C ALA A 115 7.40 13.19 -4.11
N SER A 116 8.67 13.60 -3.96
CA SER A 116 9.13 14.40 -2.82
C SER A 116 8.38 15.73 -2.70
N GLU A 117 8.31 16.48 -3.81
CA GLU A 117 7.62 17.77 -3.87
C GLU A 117 6.13 17.65 -3.53
N LEU A 118 5.45 16.62 -4.05
CA LEU A 118 4.03 16.37 -3.74
C LEU A 118 3.81 16.04 -2.26
N ARG A 119 4.73 15.31 -1.63
CA ARG A 119 4.63 14.97 -0.20
C ARG A 119 4.78 16.20 0.68
N GLU A 120 5.72 17.09 0.36
CA GLU A 120 5.88 18.35 1.10
C GLU A 120 4.67 19.26 0.89
N LYS A 121 4.17 19.38 -0.35
CA LYS A 121 2.92 20.11 -0.63
C LYS A 121 1.74 19.54 0.15
N LEU A 122 1.59 18.21 0.19
CA LEU A 122 0.50 17.53 0.91
C LEU A 122 0.62 17.74 2.42
N LYS A 123 1.84 17.68 2.96
CA LYS A 123 2.10 17.95 4.37
C LYS A 123 1.74 19.40 4.73
N SER A 124 2.18 20.38 3.94
CA SER A 124 1.82 21.79 4.11
C SER A 124 0.30 21.99 4.05
N ALA A 125 -0.36 21.49 3.00
CA ALA A 125 -1.80 21.66 2.82
C ALA A 125 -2.62 21.05 3.97
N ARG A 126 -2.17 19.93 4.55
CA ARG A 126 -2.80 19.33 5.74
C ARG A 126 -2.62 20.19 7.00
N LEU A 127 -1.46 20.81 7.18
CA LEU A 127 -1.24 21.75 8.28
C LEU A 127 -2.11 23.00 8.10
N ASP A 128 -2.14 23.57 6.90
CA ASP A 128 -2.97 24.72 6.57
C ASP A 128 -4.46 24.43 6.82
N LEU A 129 -4.94 23.26 6.38
CA LEU A 129 -6.31 22.81 6.60
C LEU A 129 -6.62 22.67 8.09
N ARG A 130 -5.73 22.02 8.84
CA ARG A 130 -5.87 21.87 10.30
C ARG A 130 -5.98 23.25 10.95
N ASP A 131 -5.05 24.15 10.63
CA ASP A 131 -5.00 25.48 11.24
C ASP A 131 -6.22 26.32 10.85
N ALA A 132 -6.77 26.17 9.64
CA ALA A 132 -8.02 26.82 9.23
C ALA A 132 -9.25 26.33 10.00
N ILE A 133 -9.32 25.03 10.30
CA ILE A 133 -10.43 24.42 11.06
C ILE A 133 -10.43 24.86 12.53
N PHE A 134 -9.26 25.06 13.15
CA PHE A 134 -9.15 25.38 14.58
C PHE A 134 -9.06 26.87 14.90
N LYS A 135 -9.36 27.77 13.95
CA LYS A 135 -9.51 29.20 14.23
C LYS A 135 -10.85 29.49 14.93
N ASP A 136 -10.85 30.48 15.83
CA ASP A 136 -12.06 30.91 16.56
C ASP A 136 -13.22 31.30 15.64
N GLN A 137 -12.92 31.81 14.45
CA GLN A 137 -13.86 32.06 13.36
C GLN A 137 -13.35 31.41 12.08
N ALA A 138 -13.69 30.14 11.87
CA ALA A 138 -13.31 29.41 10.67
C ALA A 138 -14.09 29.93 9.45
N ASP A 139 -13.38 30.26 8.37
CA ASP A 139 -13.95 30.59 7.07
C ASP A 139 -14.29 29.29 6.31
N PRO A 140 -15.57 28.97 6.07
CA PRO A 140 -15.99 27.72 5.47
C PRO A 140 -15.49 27.55 4.02
N GLU A 141 -15.41 28.65 3.25
CA GLU A 141 -14.92 28.58 1.87
C GLU A 141 -13.43 28.24 1.84
N LYS A 142 -12.65 28.82 2.76
CA LYS A 142 -11.23 28.51 2.89
C LYS A 142 -10.97 27.07 3.35
N VAL A 143 -11.76 26.55 4.30
CA VAL A 143 -11.66 25.14 4.73
C VAL A 143 -11.97 24.19 3.57
N LYS A 144 -13.01 24.50 2.78
CA LYS A 144 -13.37 23.73 1.58
C LYS A 144 -12.27 23.75 0.53
N GLU A 145 -11.71 24.92 0.23
CA GLU A 145 -10.57 25.07 -0.70
C GLU A 145 -9.37 24.21 -0.27
N LEU A 146 -8.96 24.32 1.00
CA LEU A 146 -7.82 23.55 1.53
C LEU A 146 -8.09 22.04 1.56
N SER A 147 -9.33 21.63 1.85
CA SER A 147 -9.74 20.22 1.78
C SER A 147 -9.64 19.67 0.36
N ASN A 148 -10.13 20.41 -0.64
CA ASN A 148 -10.02 20.03 -2.05
C ASN A 148 -8.55 19.92 -2.48
N ARG A 149 -7.71 20.87 -2.07
CA ARG A 149 -6.26 20.85 -2.34
C ARG A 149 -5.59 19.60 -1.76
N VAL A 150 -5.95 19.19 -0.54
CA VAL A 150 -5.45 17.93 0.06
C VAL A 150 -5.87 16.73 -0.78
N ALA A 151 -7.15 16.66 -1.18
CA ALA A 151 -7.66 15.56 -2.00
C ALA A 151 -6.96 15.46 -3.37
N ASP A 152 -6.72 16.60 -4.03
CA ASP A 152 -6.02 16.65 -5.32
C ASP A 152 -4.57 16.17 -5.21
N LEU A 153 -3.86 16.60 -4.17
CA LEU A 153 -2.48 16.16 -3.92
C LEU A 153 -2.40 14.67 -3.58
N GLU A 154 -3.35 14.13 -2.82
CA GLU A 154 -3.46 12.69 -2.57
C GLU A 154 -3.75 11.90 -3.84
N LEU A 155 -4.64 12.41 -4.70
CA LEU A 155 -4.94 11.80 -5.99
C LEU A 155 -3.70 11.76 -6.89
N GLN A 156 -2.97 12.86 -7.02
CA GLN A 156 -1.74 12.93 -7.82
C GLN A 156 -0.69 11.95 -7.30
N LEU A 157 -0.47 11.90 -5.98
CA LEU A 157 0.46 10.97 -5.36
C LEU A 157 0.03 9.51 -5.59
N GLY A 158 -1.27 9.23 -5.52
CA GLY A 158 -1.86 7.93 -5.83
C GLY A 158 -1.65 7.51 -7.29
N GLN A 159 -1.84 8.43 -8.24
CA GLN A 159 -1.60 8.19 -9.67
C GLN A 159 -0.12 7.87 -9.94
N MET A 160 0.81 8.63 -9.35
CA MET A 160 2.25 8.35 -9.46
C MET A 160 2.62 6.98 -8.88
N ALA A 161 2.04 6.62 -7.73
CA ALA A 161 2.28 5.32 -7.10
C ALA A 161 1.75 4.18 -7.96
N LEU A 162 0.56 4.34 -8.57
CA LEU A 162 -0.02 3.38 -9.49
C LEU A 162 0.87 3.23 -10.74
N GLN A 163 1.32 4.33 -11.34
CA GLN A 163 2.21 4.28 -12.50
C GLN A 163 3.51 3.54 -12.17
N ASN A 164 4.14 3.86 -11.03
CA ASN A 164 5.34 3.17 -10.57
C ASN A 164 5.09 1.66 -10.36
N LEU A 165 3.93 1.27 -9.81
CA LEU A 165 3.56 -0.14 -9.67
C LEU A 165 3.39 -0.81 -11.03
N LEU A 166 2.76 -0.15 -12.01
CA LEU A 166 2.61 -0.68 -13.37
C LEU A 166 3.97 -0.87 -14.05
N GLU A 167 4.91 0.07 -13.88
CA GLU A 167 6.28 -0.09 -14.38
C GLU A 167 7.01 -1.25 -13.69
N ILE A 168 6.83 -1.43 -12.38
CA ILE A 168 7.39 -2.58 -11.67
C ILE A 168 6.79 -3.89 -12.17
N LYS A 169 5.49 -3.94 -12.48
CA LYS A 169 4.84 -5.14 -13.03
C LYS A 169 5.45 -5.58 -14.37
N LYS A 170 5.98 -4.67 -15.18
CA LYS A 170 6.67 -5.00 -16.44
C LYS A 170 8.01 -5.72 -16.22
N ILE A 171 8.64 -5.54 -15.05
CA ILE A 171 9.92 -6.17 -14.70
C ILE A 171 9.72 -7.62 -14.23
N LEU A 172 8.51 -7.95 -13.72
CA LEU A 172 8.20 -9.24 -13.14
C LEU A 172 7.81 -10.27 -14.21
N THR A 173 8.16 -11.53 -13.97
CA THR A 173 7.71 -12.64 -14.83
C THR A 173 6.22 -12.95 -14.61
N PRO A 174 5.54 -13.59 -15.57
CA PRO A 174 4.14 -14.01 -15.39
C PRO A 174 3.92 -14.89 -14.14
N ALA A 175 4.89 -15.76 -13.82
CA ALA A 175 4.85 -16.59 -12.62
C ALA A 175 4.92 -15.75 -11.32
N GLN A 176 5.77 -14.72 -11.28
CA GLN A 176 5.86 -13.79 -10.15
C GLN A 176 4.61 -12.93 -10.03
N LEU A 177 4.01 -12.48 -11.15
CA LEU A 177 2.76 -11.71 -11.15
C LEU A 177 1.60 -12.48 -10.53
N LYS A 178 1.50 -13.80 -10.76
CA LYS A 178 0.49 -14.66 -10.10
C LYS A 178 0.66 -14.71 -8.56
N ARG A 179 1.85 -14.42 -8.03
CA ARG A 179 2.12 -14.36 -6.59
C ARG A 179 1.80 -12.98 -5.98
N LEU A 180 1.64 -11.91 -6.76
CA LEU A 180 1.35 -10.55 -6.24
C LEU A 180 0.07 -10.47 -5.38
N PRO A 181 -1.07 -11.11 -5.73
CA PRO A 181 -2.26 -11.08 -4.89
C PRO A 181 -2.02 -11.63 -3.47
N ILE A 182 -1.12 -12.62 -3.35
CA ILE A 182 -0.72 -13.21 -2.07
C ILE A 182 0.01 -12.17 -1.21
N LEU A 183 0.79 -11.29 -1.81
CA LEU A 183 1.50 -10.20 -1.11
C LEU A 183 0.57 -9.05 -0.70
N ALA A 184 -0.47 -8.77 -1.51
CA ALA A 184 -1.51 -7.82 -1.13
C ALA A 184 -2.27 -8.31 0.12
N SER A 185 -2.31 -9.62 0.33
CA SER A 185 -2.86 -10.26 1.52
C SER A 185 -1.90 -10.29 2.72
N ASN A 186 -1.02 -9.30 2.93
CA ASN A 186 -0.19 -9.19 4.15
C ASN A 186 -1.00 -9.34 5.45
N PHE A 187 -2.31 -9.10 5.40
CA PHE A 187 -3.25 -9.50 6.44
C PHE A 187 -3.12 -11.00 6.77
N THR A 188 -3.28 -11.92 5.81
CA THR A 188 -3.13 -13.38 6.01
C THR A 188 -1.75 -13.80 6.50
N ARG A 189 -0.68 -13.07 6.18
CA ARG A 189 0.66 -13.41 6.67
C ARG A 189 0.78 -13.27 8.18
N ARG A 190 0.25 -12.19 8.76
CA ARG A 190 0.26 -12.01 10.23
C ARG A 190 -0.51 -13.11 10.94
N TRP A 191 -1.59 -13.61 10.36
CA TRP A 191 -2.37 -14.71 10.92
C TRP A 191 -1.63 -16.05 10.86
N LYS A 192 -0.85 -16.30 9.80
CA LYS A 192 -0.03 -17.51 9.68
C LYS A 192 1.05 -17.61 10.78
N GLU A 193 1.50 -16.48 11.32
CA GLU A 193 2.48 -16.45 12.40
C GLU A 193 1.86 -16.73 13.79
N LEU A 194 0.54 -16.86 13.93
CA LEU A 194 -0.14 -17.04 15.22
C LEU A 194 -0.36 -18.50 15.63
N ASP A 195 0.23 -19.47 14.94
CA ASP A 195 0.09 -20.91 15.26
C ASP A 195 -1.39 -21.29 15.46
N LEU A 196 -2.25 -20.89 14.52
CA LEU A 196 -3.70 -21.06 14.60
C LEU A 196 -4.08 -22.54 14.50
N THR A 197 -5.08 -22.96 15.28
CA THR A 197 -5.70 -24.27 15.08
C THR A 197 -6.49 -24.30 13.77
N GLN A 198 -6.76 -25.49 13.23
CA GLN A 198 -7.55 -25.66 12.00
C GLN A 198 -8.95 -25.04 12.12
N GLU A 199 -9.58 -25.18 13.30
CA GLU A 199 -10.89 -24.58 13.58
C GLU A 199 -10.82 -23.04 13.59
N GLN A 200 -9.86 -22.46 14.31
CA GLN A 200 -9.67 -21.00 14.31
C GLN A 200 -9.41 -20.46 12.90
N GLN A 201 -8.62 -21.16 12.09
CA GLN A 201 -8.34 -20.78 10.71
C GLN A 201 -9.60 -20.79 9.84
N ALA A 202 -10.45 -21.81 9.98
CA ALA A 202 -11.72 -21.89 9.27
C ALA A 202 -12.67 -20.73 9.68
N GLN A 203 -12.78 -20.46 10.98
CA GLN A 203 -13.62 -19.38 11.51
C GLN A 203 -13.14 -17.99 11.03
N LEU A 204 -11.83 -17.74 11.08
CA LEU A 204 -11.24 -16.48 10.60
C LEU A 204 -11.39 -16.32 9.09
N SER A 205 -11.26 -17.39 8.32
CA SER A 205 -11.50 -17.37 6.87
C SER A 205 -12.95 -17.03 6.53
N ALA A 206 -13.92 -17.59 7.27
CA ALA A 206 -15.32 -17.27 7.07
C ALA A 206 -15.61 -15.79 7.40
N LEU A 207 -15.06 -15.27 8.51
CA LEU A 207 -15.17 -13.86 8.87
C LEU A 207 -14.54 -12.93 7.82
N ASP A 208 -13.41 -13.30 7.25
CA ASP A 208 -12.73 -12.52 6.22
C ASP A 208 -13.59 -12.44 4.94
N GLN A 209 -14.21 -13.55 4.53
CA GLN A 209 -15.13 -13.56 3.40
C GLN A 209 -16.36 -12.67 3.62
N GLU A 210 -16.96 -12.70 4.81
CA GLU A 210 -18.06 -11.81 5.17
C GLU A 210 -17.65 -10.33 5.13
N PHE A 211 -16.49 -10.00 5.74
CA PHE A 211 -15.95 -8.65 5.74
C PHE A 211 -15.66 -8.17 4.32
N GLU A 212 -15.04 -9.00 3.48
CA GLU A 212 -14.73 -8.68 2.09
C GLU A 212 -15.99 -8.43 1.26
N LYS A 213 -17.06 -9.21 1.48
CA LYS A 213 -18.36 -8.97 0.85
C LYS A 213 -18.92 -7.60 1.23
N LYS A 214 -18.99 -7.28 2.53
CA LYS A 214 -19.45 -5.97 3.02
C LYS A 214 -18.58 -4.83 2.48
N ARG A 215 -17.25 -4.99 2.54
CA ARG A 215 -16.27 -4.02 2.06
C ARG A 215 -16.51 -3.66 0.60
N ARG A 216 -16.71 -4.67 -0.27
CA ARG A 216 -17.02 -4.45 -1.69
C ARG A 216 -18.30 -3.64 -1.86
N GLN A 217 -19.39 -4.04 -1.21
CA GLN A 217 -20.68 -3.34 -1.29
C GLN A 217 -20.54 -1.86 -0.91
N VAL A 218 -19.90 -1.58 0.23
CA VAL A 218 -19.71 -0.21 0.72
C VAL A 218 -18.77 0.59 -0.20
N THR A 219 -17.72 -0.03 -0.72
CA THR A 219 -16.77 0.64 -1.64
C THR A 219 -17.44 1.00 -2.96
N THR A 220 -18.25 0.09 -3.53
CA THR A 220 -19.05 0.38 -4.73
C THR A 220 -20.03 1.53 -4.48
N LYS A 221 -20.69 1.56 -3.32
CA LYS A 221 -21.56 2.69 -2.93
C LYS A 221 -20.78 4.01 -2.86
N ILE A 222 -19.63 4.02 -2.19
CA ILE A 222 -18.76 5.21 -2.12
C ILE A 222 -18.36 5.69 -3.51
N GLN A 223 -17.97 4.77 -4.41
CA GLN A 223 -17.62 5.12 -5.79
C GLN A 223 -18.81 5.74 -6.54
N SER A 224 -19.99 5.13 -6.47
CA SER A 224 -21.22 5.64 -7.09
C SER A 224 -21.55 7.05 -6.59
N LEU A 225 -21.61 7.25 -5.27
CA LEU A 225 -21.89 8.55 -4.67
C LEU A 225 -20.85 9.60 -5.02
N THR A 226 -19.58 9.20 -5.15
CA THR A 226 -18.50 10.12 -5.57
C THR A 226 -18.70 10.57 -7.01
N THR A 227 -19.13 9.67 -7.91
CA THR A 227 -19.44 10.03 -9.30
C THR A 227 -20.66 10.95 -9.37
N GLU A 228 -21.74 10.60 -8.65
CA GLU A 228 -22.97 11.41 -8.61
C GLU A 228 -22.71 12.83 -8.05
N LEU A 229 -21.90 12.93 -7.00
CA LEU A 229 -21.48 14.22 -6.44
C LEU A 229 -20.72 15.05 -7.48
N LYS A 230 -19.81 14.43 -8.25
CA LYS A 230 -19.09 15.12 -9.31
C LYS A 230 -20.04 15.62 -10.38
N ASP A 231 -20.92 14.76 -10.87
CA ASP A 231 -21.89 15.11 -11.91
C ASP A 231 -22.76 16.28 -11.48
N LEU A 232 -23.26 16.28 -10.24
CA LEU A 232 -24.10 17.34 -9.69
C LEU A 232 -23.34 18.68 -9.52
N ILE A 233 -22.06 18.63 -9.12
CA ILE A 233 -21.22 19.83 -9.00
C ILE A 233 -20.91 20.47 -10.38
N PHE A 234 -20.85 19.67 -11.45
CA PHE A 234 -20.57 20.16 -12.81
C PHE A 234 -21.83 20.51 -13.64
N GLN A 235 -23.03 20.36 -13.07
CA GLN A 235 -24.26 20.82 -13.73
C GLN A 235 -24.34 22.35 -13.79
N PRO A 236 -24.91 22.95 -14.86
CA PRO A 236 -25.04 24.40 -15.00
C PRO A 236 -25.86 25.06 -13.89
N SER A 237 -26.79 24.31 -13.28
CA SER A 237 -27.53 24.71 -12.09
C SER A 237 -27.19 23.74 -10.95
N MET A 238 -26.46 24.21 -9.96
CA MET A 238 -26.10 23.42 -8.79
C MET A 238 -27.20 23.51 -7.73
N GLU A 239 -27.90 22.42 -7.46
CA GLU A 239 -28.85 22.35 -6.35
C GLU A 239 -28.11 22.04 -5.04
N HIS A 240 -28.01 23.04 -4.15
CA HIS A 240 -27.30 22.91 -2.87
C HIS A 240 -27.79 21.74 -2.00
N GLU A 241 -29.10 21.50 -1.97
CA GLU A 241 -29.70 20.41 -1.20
C GLU A 241 -29.23 19.03 -1.69
N GLY A 242 -29.09 18.85 -3.01
CA GLY A 242 -28.56 17.62 -3.60
C GLY A 242 -27.10 17.35 -3.23
N VAL A 243 -26.25 18.38 -3.28
CA VAL A 243 -24.83 18.28 -2.86
C VAL A 243 -24.73 17.86 -1.40
N GLU A 244 -25.50 18.49 -0.52
CA GLU A 244 -25.47 18.21 0.91
C GLU A 244 -25.89 16.76 1.20
N LYS A 245 -27.00 16.32 0.60
CA LYS A 245 -27.49 14.95 0.75
C LYS A 245 -26.46 13.91 0.33
N ILE A 246 -25.87 14.04 -0.87
CA ILE A 246 -24.87 13.09 -1.36
C ILE A 246 -23.62 13.09 -0.46
N THR A 247 -23.22 14.27 0.04
CA THR A 247 -22.08 14.39 0.97
C THR A 247 -22.35 13.66 2.29
N GLN A 248 -23.55 13.81 2.86
CA GLN A 248 -23.97 13.08 4.06
C GLN A 248 -23.98 11.56 3.82
N GLU A 249 -24.52 11.11 2.68
CA GLU A 249 -24.53 9.68 2.32
C GLU A 249 -23.11 9.11 2.14
N LEU A 250 -22.20 9.89 1.56
CA LEU A 250 -20.80 9.50 1.37
C LEU A 250 -20.09 9.40 2.73
N ALA A 251 -20.33 10.33 3.65
CA ALA A 251 -19.83 10.26 5.02
C ALA A 251 -20.36 9.03 5.75
N GLN A 252 -21.65 8.72 5.61
CA GLN A 252 -22.26 7.53 6.20
C GLN A 252 -21.68 6.23 5.60
N ALA A 253 -21.51 6.15 4.27
CA ALA A 253 -20.90 4.97 3.64
C ALA A 253 -19.44 4.77 4.10
N LYS A 254 -18.67 5.86 4.24
CA LYS A 254 -17.34 5.79 4.85
C LYS A 254 -17.41 5.26 6.27
N LYS A 255 -18.36 5.73 7.10
CA LYS A 255 -18.62 5.23 8.47
C LYS A 255 -18.95 3.74 8.49
N ASP A 256 -19.78 3.26 7.57
CA ASP A 256 -20.14 1.84 7.45
C ASP A 256 -18.92 0.97 7.17
N LEU A 257 -17.97 1.44 6.35
CA LEU A 257 -16.72 0.74 6.08
C LEU A 257 -15.85 0.58 7.35
N ILE A 258 -15.81 1.63 8.17
CA ILE A 258 -15.11 1.62 9.48
C ILE A 258 -15.74 0.60 10.40
N GLN A 259 -17.06 0.63 10.48
CA GLN A 259 -17.83 -0.23 11.36
C GLN A 259 -17.65 -1.69 10.95
N ALA A 260 -17.77 -2.01 9.66
CA ALA A 260 -17.53 -3.36 9.15
C ALA A 260 -16.12 -3.86 9.49
N LYS A 261 -15.10 -3.00 9.38
CA LYS A 261 -13.73 -3.36 9.76
C LYS A 261 -13.58 -3.56 11.27
N THR A 262 -14.21 -2.72 12.08
CA THR A 262 -14.17 -2.80 13.53
C THR A 262 -14.86 -4.09 14.02
N GLU A 263 -16.05 -4.39 13.47
CA GLU A 263 -16.78 -5.64 13.72
C GLU A 263 -15.91 -6.85 13.40
N PHE A 264 -15.27 -6.85 12.22
CA PHE A 264 -14.35 -7.92 11.81
C PHE A 264 -13.21 -8.12 12.81
N LEU A 265 -12.54 -7.05 13.25
CA LEU A 265 -11.45 -7.14 14.22
C LEU A 265 -11.92 -7.62 15.60
N VAL A 266 -13.08 -7.15 16.07
CA VAL A 266 -13.67 -7.58 17.35
C VAL A 266 -14.01 -9.06 17.31
N LYS A 267 -14.69 -9.53 16.25
CA LYS A 267 -15.01 -10.96 16.08
C LYS A 267 -13.75 -11.80 15.97
N SER A 268 -12.76 -11.34 15.21
CA SER A 268 -11.48 -12.06 15.06
C SER A 268 -10.73 -12.18 16.40
N ARG A 269 -10.78 -11.14 17.24
CA ARG A 269 -10.21 -11.18 18.60
C ARG A 269 -10.87 -12.25 19.49
N ALA A 270 -12.18 -12.49 19.33
CA ALA A 270 -12.89 -13.50 20.11
C ALA A 270 -12.49 -14.94 19.75
N ILE A 271 -11.96 -15.17 18.54
CA ILE A 271 -11.47 -16.48 18.09
C ILE A 271 -10.05 -16.77 18.62
N LEU A 272 -9.26 -15.72 18.85
CA LEU A 272 -7.86 -15.85 19.26
C LEU A 272 -7.72 -16.09 20.77
N THR A 273 -6.72 -16.89 21.13
CA THR A 273 -6.31 -17.07 22.53
C THR A 273 -5.56 -15.84 23.06
N PRO A 274 -5.46 -15.65 24.40
CA PRO A 274 -4.72 -14.54 24.97
C PRO A 274 -3.25 -14.45 24.52
N SER A 275 -2.55 -15.59 24.42
CA SER A 275 -1.16 -15.65 23.97
C SER A 275 -1.00 -15.24 22.50
N GLN A 276 -1.93 -15.67 21.64
CA GLN A 276 -1.97 -15.25 20.23
C GLN A 276 -2.22 -13.74 20.09
N LEU A 277 -3.07 -13.15 20.95
CA LEU A 277 -3.32 -11.71 20.96
C LEU A 277 -2.08 -10.91 21.38
N GLU A 278 -1.31 -11.40 22.34
CA GLU A 278 -0.04 -10.79 22.75
C GLU A 278 1.01 -10.87 21.63
N LYS A 279 1.10 -12.02 20.95
CA LYS A 279 1.95 -12.19 19.76
C LYS A 279 1.54 -11.22 18.64
N LEU A 280 0.24 -11.09 18.37
CA LEU A 280 -0.30 -10.14 17.40
C LEU A 280 0.05 -8.69 17.75
N ALA A 281 -0.05 -8.31 19.03
CA ALA A 281 0.32 -6.97 19.51
C ALA A 281 1.83 -6.70 19.33
N THR A 282 2.66 -7.71 19.56
CA THR A 282 4.12 -7.65 19.34
C THR A 282 4.44 -7.47 17.85
N LEU A 283 3.79 -8.23 16.97
CA LEU A 283 3.94 -8.09 15.52
C LEU A 283 3.47 -6.71 15.02
N ALA A 284 2.39 -6.19 15.60
CA ALA A 284 1.88 -4.86 15.28
C ALA A 284 2.86 -3.76 15.70
N THR A 285 3.44 -3.86 16.91
CA THR A 285 4.44 -2.90 17.41
C THR A 285 5.77 -2.99 16.67
N LEU A 286 6.23 -4.19 16.31
CA LEU A 286 7.41 -4.38 15.46
C LEU A 286 7.20 -3.80 14.06
N SER A 287 5.99 -3.88 13.51
CA SER A 287 5.66 -3.25 12.23
C SER A 287 5.53 -1.72 12.33
N ALA A 288 5.16 -1.19 13.50
CA ALA A 288 5.04 0.25 13.74
C ALA A 288 6.39 0.89 14.06
N ARG A 289 7.29 0.16 14.73
CA ARG A 289 8.70 0.53 14.86
C ARG A 289 9.32 0.42 13.46
N SER A 290 9.55 1.57 12.84
CA SER A 290 10.37 1.62 11.63
C SER A 290 11.69 0.89 11.92
N PRO A 291 12.06 -0.14 11.15
CA PRO A 291 13.28 -0.93 11.42
C PRO A 291 14.58 -0.10 11.37
N ASN A 292 14.49 1.18 11.01
CA ASN A 292 15.59 2.14 10.94
C ASN A 292 15.48 3.29 11.95
N ALA A 293 14.58 3.22 12.95
CA ALA A 293 14.78 4.05 14.14
C ALA A 293 16.02 3.49 14.86
N SER A 294 17.21 3.98 14.48
CA SER A 294 18.45 3.70 15.22
C SER A 294 18.13 3.91 16.69
N PRO A 295 18.47 2.95 17.59
CA PRO A 295 18.36 3.21 19.02
C PRO A 295 19.11 4.51 19.24
N GLN A 296 18.37 5.58 19.57
CA GLN A 296 19.01 6.85 19.91
C GLN A 296 20.02 6.47 20.98
N ALA A 297 21.30 6.72 20.69
CA ALA A 297 22.35 6.48 21.66
C ALA A 297 21.88 7.10 22.97
N PRO A 298 21.95 6.38 24.10
CA PRO A 298 21.51 6.92 25.38
C PRO A 298 22.16 8.29 25.51
N THR A 299 21.33 9.33 25.48
CA THR A 299 21.79 10.71 25.66
C THR A 299 22.59 10.71 26.94
N SER A 300 23.90 10.97 26.82
CA SER A 300 24.79 11.04 27.97
C SER A 300 24.14 11.89 29.05
N PRO A 301 24.17 11.46 30.32
CA PRO A 301 23.63 12.27 31.40
C PRO A 301 24.24 13.67 31.32
N PRO A 302 23.46 14.74 31.58
CA PRO A 302 23.98 16.09 31.55
C PRO A 302 25.20 16.16 32.46
N GLU A 303 26.34 16.59 31.92
CA GLU A 303 27.52 16.87 32.72
C GLU A 303 27.13 17.88 33.78
N THR A 304 27.14 17.44 35.03
CA THR A 304 27.05 18.32 36.18
C THR A 304 28.33 19.16 36.17
N GLU A 305 28.23 20.42 35.72
CA GLU A 305 29.27 21.41 35.94
C GLU A 305 29.40 21.59 37.47
N GLU A 306 30.45 21.01 38.05
CA GLU A 306 30.93 21.41 39.38
C GLU A 306 31.45 22.85 39.29
N GLN A 307 30.84 23.73 40.07
CA GLN A 307 31.36 25.06 40.41
C GLN A 307 32.19 25.00 41.68
#